data_AF-A0AA37GKT3-F1
#
_entry.id   AF-A0AA37GKT3-F1
#
_cell.length_a   1.000
_cell.length_b   1.000
_cell.length_c   1.000
_cell.angle_alpha   90.00
_cell.angle_beta   90.00
_cell.angle_gamma   90.00
#
_symmetry.space_group_name_H-M   'P 1'
#
loop_
_entity.id
_entity.type
_entity.pdbx_description
1 polymer ?
#
loop_
_entity_poly.entity_id
_entity_poly.type
_entity_poly.pdbx_seq_one_letter_code
_entity_poly.pdbx_strand_id
1 'polypeptide(L)'
;MTRPGYLTWRAKLKSQAAAQVAELISSSPEIQPALPQEDVDRVAALIRKENLSADEETQVLEDTACLVFLDDQFDDFESKDEIDEDKIIGILRKTWAKMSEPGRALALKMEHSERAKSLIGKALAG
;
A
#
# COMPACT_ATOMS: atom_id res chain seq x y z
N MET A 1 21.59 -4.28 -0.88
CA MET A 1 20.90 -4.95 0.26
C MET A 1 20.36 -6.29 -0.22
N THR A 2 20.53 -7.38 0.54
CA THR A 2 19.99 -8.71 0.16
C THR A 2 18.47 -8.76 0.36
N ARG A 3 17.77 -9.70 -0.30
CA ARG A 3 16.32 -9.89 -0.12
C ARG A 3 15.93 -10.11 1.36
N PRO A 4 16.62 -10.96 2.15
CA PRO A 4 16.34 -11.08 3.58
C PRO A 4 16.53 -9.76 4.33
N GLY A 5 17.61 -9.02 4.06
CA GLY A 5 17.86 -7.73 4.71
C GLY A 5 16.75 -6.72 4.44
N TYR A 6 16.28 -6.63 3.19
CA TYR A 6 15.15 -5.77 2.80
C TYR A 6 13.86 -6.14 3.55
N LEU A 7 13.54 -7.43 3.63
CA LEU A 7 12.32 -7.89 4.31
C LEU A 7 12.37 -7.61 5.82
N THR A 8 13.51 -7.85 6.47
CA THR A 8 13.70 -7.53 7.90
C THR A 8 13.56 -6.03 8.15
N TRP A 9 14.20 -5.20 7.33
CA TRP A 9 14.08 -3.76 7.43
C TRP A 9 12.63 -3.28 7.26
N ARG A 10 11.93 -3.79 6.24
CA ARG A 10 10.52 -3.44 5.98
C ARG A 10 9.60 -3.86 7.13
N ALA A 11 9.80 -5.05 7.70
CA ALA A 11 9.03 -5.51 8.85
C ALA A 11 9.26 -4.60 10.07
N LYS A 12 10.53 -4.25 10.35
CA LYS A 12 10.89 -3.33 11.44
C LYS A 12 10.23 -1.96 11.27
N LEU A 13 10.25 -1.39 10.07
CA LEU A 13 9.64 -0.09 9.81
C LEU A 13 8.14 -0.08 10.12
N LYS A 14 7.41 -1.11 9.71
CA LYS A 14 5.98 -1.26 10.02
C LYS A 14 5.73 -1.30 11.52
N SER A 15 6.50 -2.12 12.25
CA SER A 15 6.36 -2.23 13.71
C SER A 15 6.67 -0.92 14.42
N GLN A 16 7.71 -0.20 13.97
CA GLN A 16 8.08 1.09 14.54
C GLN A 16 7.00 2.14 14.30
N ALA A 17 6.49 2.26 13.07
CA ALA A 17 5.43 3.22 12.75
C ALA A 17 4.16 2.96 13.57
N ALA A 18 3.77 1.68 13.72
CA ALA A 18 2.61 1.32 14.51
C ALA A 18 2.77 1.67 16.00
N ALA A 19 3.95 1.40 16.57
CA ALA A 19 4.25 1.76 17.97
C ALA A 19 4.22 3.28 18.18
N GLN A 20 4.82 4.05 17.27
CA GLN A 20 4.83 5.50 17.33
C GLN A 20 3.43 6.10 17.24
N VAL A 21 2.59 5.62 16.32
CA VAL A 21 1.22 6.12 16.19
C VAL A 21 0.36 5.73 17.40
N ALA A 22 0.51 4.51 17.92
CA ALA A 22 -0.20 4.10 19.13
C ALA A 22 0.19 4.99 20.33
N GLU A 23 1.48 5.25 20.52
CA GLU A 23 1.98 6.16 21.56
C GLU A 23 1.43 7.58 21.39
N LEU A 24 1.45 8.12 20.16
CA LEU A 24 0.91 9.44 19.86
C LEU A 24 -0.58 9.54 20.17
N ILE A 25 -1.38 8.52 19.80
CA ILE A 25 -2.82 8.50 20.07
C ILE A 25 -3.07 8.42 21.59
N SER A 26 -2.43 7.47 22.29
CA SER A 26 -2.66 7.25 23.72
C SER A 26 -2.17 8.39 24.61
N SER A 27 -1.17 9.16 24.17
CA SER A 27 -0.62 10.30 24.93
C SER A 27 -1.22 11.65 24.52
N SER A 28 -2.07 11.69 23.48
CA SER A 28 -2.61 12.95 22.97
C SER A 28 -3.61 13.58 23.95
N PRO A 29 -3.37 14.79 24.48
CA PRO A 29 -4.32 15.48 25.34
C PRO A 29 -5.55 16.01 24.59
N GLU A 30 -5.47 16.11 23.26
CA GLU A 30 -6.53 16.64 22.38
C GLU A 30 -7.66 15.62 22.13
N ILE A 31 -7.42 14.33 22.36
CA ILE A 31 -8.41 13.27 22.15
C ILE A 31 -9.20 13.07 23.45
N GLN A 32 -10.39 13.66 23.52
CA GLN A 32 -11.27 13.57 24.69
C GLN A 32 -12.72 13.20 24.31
N PRO A 33 -13.29 12.13 24.89
CA PRO A 33 -12.63 11.16 25.78
C PRO A 33 -11.51 10.38 25.06
N ALA A 34 -10.57 9.83 25.84
CA ALA A 34 -9.50 8.99 25.29
C ALA A 34 -10.10 7.82 24.49
N LEU A 35 -9.43 7.43 23.42
CA LEU A 35 -9.85 6.27 22.62
C LEU A 35 -9.70 4.98 23.45
N PRO A 36 -10.66 4.04 23.31
CA PRO A 36 -10.51 2.69 23.83
C PRO A 36 -9.19 2.04 23.37
N GLN A 37 -8.58 1.24 24.24
CA GLN A 37 -7.32 0.54 23.91
C GLN A 37 -7.46 -0.37 22.68
N GLU A 38 -8.64 -0.99 22.50
CA GLU A 38 -8.95 -1.81 21.33
C GLU A 38 -8.87 -1.04 20.01
N ASP A 39 -9.27 0.23 19.99
CA ASP A 39 -9.18 1.09 18.80
C ASP A 39 -7.72 1.47 18.51
N VAL A 40 -6.93 1.75 19.56
CA VAL A 40 -5.49 2.02 19.42
C VAL A 40 -4.76 0.79 18.86
N ASP A 41 -5.04 -0.38 19.41
CA ASP A 41 -4.48 -1.65 18.97
C ASP A 41 -4.90 -1.96 17.52
N ARG A 42 -6.15 -1.63 17.16
CA ARG A 42 -6.66 -1.78 15.80
C ARG A 42 -5.91 -0.90 14.81
N VAL A 43 -5.72 0.39 15.11
CA VAL A 43 -4.92 1.31 14.27
C VAL A 43 -3.50 0.77 14.10
N ALA A 44 -2.88 0.29 15.18
CA ALA A 44 -1.53 -0.27 15.12
C ALA A 44 -1.46 -1.51 14.22
N ALA A 45 -2.46 -2.41 14.27
CA ALA A 45 -2.57 -3.57 13.39
C ALA A 45 -2.73 -3.19 11.90
N LEU A 46 -3.56 -2.17 11.62
CA LEU A 46 -3.74 -1.63 10.26
C LEU A 46 -2.44 -1.06 9.68
N ILE A 47 -1.67 -0.31 10.46
CA ILE A 47 -0.36 0.23 10.03
C ILE A 47 0.62 -0.90 9.67
N ARG A 48 0.61 -1.99 10.45
CA ARG A 48 1.42 -3.18 10.15
C ARG A 48 0.89 -3.97 8.95
N LYS A 49 -0.35 -3.69 8.52
CA LYS A 49 -1.08 -4.38 7.46
C LYS A 49 -1.23 -5.86 7.78
N GLU A 50 -1.63 -6.15 9.01
CA GLU A 50 -1.85 -7.52 9.48
C GLU A 50 -3.07 -8.15 8.79
N ASN A 51 -2.97 -9.44 8.48
CA ASN A 51 -4.06 -10.23 7.91
C ASN A 51 -4.62 -9.68 6.59
N LEU A 52 -3.77 -9.08 5.74
CA LEU A 52 -4.16 -8.70 4.38
C LEU A 52 -4.89 -9.86 3.68
N SER A 53 -5.98 -9.55 2.96
CA SER A 53 -6.92 -10.49 2.32
C SER A 53 -7.85 -11.27 3.25
N ALA A 54 -7.58 -11.33 4.55
CA ALA A 54 -8.47 -11.96 5.55
C ALA A 54 -9.21 -10.94 6.42
N ASP A 55 -8.67 -9.72 6.52
CA ASP A 55 -9.22 -8.61 7.28
C ASP A 55 -9.72 -7.50 6.32
N GLU A 56 -10.97 -7.10 6.46
CA GLU A 56 -11.64 -6.19 5.55
C GLU A 56 -11.02 -4.79 5.56
N GLU A 57 -10.77 -4.19 6.73
CA GLU A 57 -10.22 -2.83 6.78
C GLU A 57 -8.74 -2.81 6.35
N THR A 58 -7.96 -3.85 6.67
CA THR A 58 -6.59 -3.98 6.12
C THR A 58 -6.64 -4.06 4.60
N GLN A 59 -7.61 -4.80 4.04
CA GLN A 59 -7.77 -4.91 2.59
C GLN A 59 -8.13 -3.56 1.96
N VAL A 60 -9.07 -2.81 2.56
CA VAL A 60 -9.45 -1.46 2.11
C VAL A 60 -8.24 -0.52 2.17
N LEU A 61 -7.41 -0.60 3.22
CA LEU A 61 -6.23 0.22 3.36
C LEU A 61 -5.15 -0.12 2.31
N GLU A 62 -4.94 -1.40 1.99
CA GLU A 62 -4.02 -1.80 0.92
C GLU A 62 -4.54 -1.41 -0.46
N ASP A 63 -5.85 -1.58 -0.71
CA ASP A 63 -6.50 -1.12 -1.95
C ASP A 63 -6.30 0.38 -2.13
N THR A 64 -6.57 1.17 -1.09
CA THR A 64 -6.37 2.63 -1.10
C THR A 64 -4.91 2.97 -1.42
N ALA A 65 -3.94 2.31 -0.78
CA ALA A 65 -2.53 2.55 -1.05
C ALA A 65 -2.13 2.20 -2.50
N CYS A 66 -2.69 1.13 -3.07
CA CYS A 66 -2.45 0.75 -4.45
C CYS A 66 -3.11 1.72 -5.44
N LEU A 67 -4.34 2.15 -5.14
CA LEU A 67 -5.10 3.11 -5.95
C LEU A 67 -4.40 4.46 -5.99
N VAL A 68 -3.97 5.00 -4.84
CA VAL A 68 -3.18 6.25 -4.80
C VAL A 68 -1.89 6.12 -5.60
N PHE A 69 -1.18 4.98 -5.50
CA PHE A 69 0.02 4.77 -6.32
C PHE A 69 -0.29 4.81 -7.81
N LEU A 70 -1.36 4.12 -8.25
CA LEU A 70 -1.74 4.09 -9.67
C LEU A 70 -2.18 5.47 -10.18
N ASP A 71 -2.99 6.18 -9.41
CA ASP A 71 -3.62 7.44 -9.81
C ASP A 71 -2.66 8.64 -9.75
N ASP A 72 -1.94 8.81 -8.63
CA ASP A 72 -1.18 10.03 -8.34
C ASP A 72 0.32 9.90 -8.65
N GLN A 73 0.85 8.67 -8.69
CA GLN A 73 2.30 8.44 -8.65
C GLN A 73 2.83 7.64 -9.83
N PHE A 74 1.99 6.90 -10.54
CA PHE A 74 2.48 5.89 -11.47
C PHE A 74 3.11 6.49 -12.73
N ASP A 75 2.50 7.54 -13.31
CA ASP A 75 3.04 8.22 -14.50
C ASP A 75 4.45 8.80 -14.23
N ASP A 76 4.63 9.47 -13.08
CA ASP A 76 5.95 9.99 -12.66
C ASP A 76 6.93 8.87 -12.28
N PHE A 77 6.42 7.74 -11.79
CA PHE A 77 7.25 6.59 -11.42
C PHE A 77 7.80 5.87 -12.65
N GLU A 78 6.97 5.67 -13.67
CA GLU A 78 7.33 4.93 -14.88
C GLU A 78 8.23 5.73 -15.84
N SER A 79 8.18 7.06 -15.76
CA SER A 79 9.02 7.95 -16.56
C SER A 79 10.48 8.01 -16.11
N LYS A 80 10.86 7.32 -15.03
CA LYS A 80 12.21 7.33 -14.48
C LYS A 80 13.16 6.41 -15.24
N ASP A 81 14.23 6.97 -15.79
CA ASP A 81 15.21 6.26 -16.60
C ASP A 81 15.91 5.11 -15.86
N GLU A 82 15.98 5.14 -14.53
CA GLU A 82 16.60 4.09 -13.73
C GLU A 82 15.75 2.80 -13.59
N ILE A 83 14.52 2.78 -14.09
CA ILE A 83 13.60 1.64 -13.94
C ILE A 83 13.26 1.07 -15.31
N ASP A 84 13.77 -0.13 -15.60
CA ASP A 84 13.44 -0.83 -16.85
C ASP A 84 11.97 -1.29 -16.90
N GLU A 85 11.48 -1.52 -18.12
CA GLU A 85 10.09 -1.92 -18.37
C GLU A 85 9.70 -3.22 -17.63
N ASP A 86 10.59 -4.23 -17.63
CA ASP A 86 10.33 -5.51 -16.97
C ASP A 86 10.14 -5.33 -15.46
N LYS A 87 10.92 -4.42 -14.87
CA LYS A 87 10.81 -4.04 -13.47
C LYS A 87 9.50 -3.34 -13.18
N ILE A 88 9.07 -2.42 -14.04
CA ILE A 88 7.79 -1.70 -13.91
C ILE A 88 6.63 -2.70 -13.98
N ILE A 89 6.62 -3.58 -15.00
CA ILE A 89 5.62 -4.65 -15.14
C ILE A 89 5.60 -5.55 -13.89
N GLY A 90 6.78 -5.91 -13.38
CA GLY A 90 6.91 -6.70 -12.16
C GLY A 90 6.38 -6.00 -10.90
N ILE A 91 6.39 -4.66 -10.86
CA ILE A 91 5.79 -3.88 -9.77
C ILE A 91 4.27 -3.83 -9.94
N LEU A 92 3.77 -3.52 -11.13
CA LEU A 92 2.34 -3.50 -11.44
C LEU A 92 1.65 -4.82 -11.10
N ARG A 93 2.25 -5.96 -11.49
CA ARG A 93 1.73 -7.29 -11.11
C ARG A 93 1.64 -7.49 -9.60
N LYS A 94 2.65 -7.02 -8.85
CA LYS A 94 2.65 -7.12 -7.38
C LYS A 94 1.69 -6.15 -6.71
N THR A 95 1.44 -4.99 -7.31
CA THR A 95 0.41 -4.05 -6.88
C THR A 95 -0.96 -4.70 -7.08
N TRP A 96 -1.24 -5.17 -8.30
CA TRP A 96 -2.49 -5.83 -8.65
C TRP A 96 -2.82 -7.07 -7.80
N ALA A 97 -1.81 -7.91 -7.53
CA ALA A 97 -1.97 -9.14 -6.76
C ALA A 97 -2.44 -8.90 -5.31
N LYS A 98 -2.22 -7.72 -4.74
CA LYS A 98 -2.66 -7.38 -3.38
C LYS A 98 -4.03 -6.74 -3.31
N MET A 99 -4.55 -6.27 -4.44
CA MET A 99 -5.81 -5.58 -4.50
C MET A 99 -6.98 -6.54 -4.49
N SER A 100 -8.07 -6.14 -3.85
CA SER A 100 -9.37 -6.81 -3.92
C SER A 100 -10.01 -6.64 -5.29
N GLU A 101 -11.07 -7.41 -5.57
CA GLU A 101 -11.87 -7.23 -6.78
C GLU A 101 -12.49 -5.81 -6.89
N PRO A 102 -13.12 -5.25 -5.84
CA PRO A 102 -13.54 -3.85 -5.85
C PRO A 102 -12.41 -2.85 -6.13
N GLY A 103 -11.24 -3.05 -5.50
CA GLY A 103 -10.07 -2.21 -5.73
C GLY A 103 -9.63 -2.23 -7.20
N ARG A 104 -9.54 -3.43 -7.80
CA ARG A 104 -9.19 -3.59 -9.23
C ARG A 104 -10.21 -2.94 -10.14
N ALA A 105 -11.50 -3.05 -9.81
CA ALA A 105 -12.57 -2.42 -10.58
C ALA A 105 -12.51 -0.88 -10.54
N LEU A 106 -12.00 -0.29 -9.44
CA LEU A 106 -11.71 1.14 -9.36
C LEU A 106 -10.49 1.52 -10.20
N ALA A 107 -9.40 0.74 -10.11
CA ALA A 107 -8.18 0.99 -10.87
C ALA A 107 -8.42 1.01 -12.39
N LEU A 108 -9.28 0.13 -12.91
CA LEU A 108 -9.62 0.09 -14.34
C LEU A 108 -10.38 1.33 -14.85
N LYS A 109 -10.87 2.18 -13.94
CA LYS A 109 -11.59 3.42 -14.28
C LYS A 109 -10.70 4.66 -14.20
N MET A 110 -9.44 4.51 -13.77
CA MET A 110 -8.49 5.61 -13.67
C MET A 110 -7.99 6.04 -15.04
N GLU A 111 -7.73 7.33 -15.18
CA GLU A 111 -7.08 7.87 -16.37
C GLU A 111 -5.57 7.86 -16.18
N HIS A 112 -4.87 7.39 -17.21
CA HIS A 112 -3.41 7.28 -17.23
C HIS A 112 -2.88 7.74 -18.58
N SER A 113 -1.59 8.09 -18.64
CA SER A 113 -0.90 8.31 -19.91
C SER A 113 -0.97 7.08 -20.84
N GLU A 114 -0.82 7.28 -22.15
CA GLU A 114 -0.82 6.17 -23.12
C GLU A 114 0.28 5.13 -22.83
N ARG A 115 1.42 5.60 -22.32
CA ARG A 115 2.53 4.73 -21.92
C ARG A 115 2.17 3.90 -20.68
N ALA A 116 1.63 4.52 -19.64
CA ALA A 116 1.14 3.82 -18.47
C ALA A 116 0.04 2.81 -18.80
N LYS A 117 -0.92 3.16 -19.67
CA LYS A 117 -1.96 2.24 -20.17
C LYS A 117 -1.33 1.01 -20.83
N SER A 118 -0.31 1.20 -21.67
CA SER A 118 0.43 0.11 -22.31
C SER A 118 1.12 -0.81 -21.29
N LEU A 119 1.79 -0.24 -20.29
CA LEU A 119 2.48 -0.99 -19.22
C LEU A 119 1.50 -1.78 -18.35
N ILE A 120 0.37 -1.18 -17.97
CA ILE A 120 -0.72 -1.85 -17.25
C ILE A 120 -1.27 -3.00 -18.08
N GLY A 121 -1.54 -2.78 -19.37
CA GLY A 121 -2.00 -3.84 -20.28
C GLY A 121 -1.04 -5.03 -20.34
N LYS A 122 0.27 -4.78 -20.48
CA LYS A 122 1.30 -5.83 -20.45
C LYS A 122 1.33 -6.58 -19.11
N ALA A 123 1.15 -5.87 -18.00
CA ALA A 123 1.15 -6.47 -16.67
C ALA A 123 -0.05 -7.39 -16.44
N LEU A 124 -1.23 -7.04 -16.95
CA LEU A 124 -2.47 -7.81 -16.78
C LEU A 124 -2.62 -8.98 -17.77
N ALA A 125 -1.85 -9.00 -18.86
CA ALA A 125 -1.94 -10.03 -19.89
C ALA A 125 -1.24 -11.37 -19.54
N GLY A 126 -0.54 -11.46 -18.41
CA GLY A 126 0.17 -12.68 -17.98
C GLY A 126 0.11 -12.89 -16.49
#